data_AF-A0A7C2FFL8-F1
#
_entry.id   AF-A0A7C2FFL8-F1
#
_cell.length_a   1.000
_cell.length_b   1.000
_cell.length_c   1.000
_cell.angle_alpha   90.00
_cell.angle_beta   90.00
_cell.angle_gamma   90.00
#
_symmetry.space_group_name_H-M   'P 1'
#
loop_
_entity.id
_entity.type
_entity.pdbx_description
1 polymer ?
#
loop_
_entity_poly.entity_id
_entity_poly.type
_entity_poly.pdbx_seq_one_letter_code
_entity_poly.pdbx_strand_id
1 'polypeptide(L)'
;MDRDRVMTLAWMAAIGVGGLLPPLGPSGFQPGGTLYHLVGFSVLTVLLSRTLPWARAAAVAWLYGVLLEGVQAFFPYRGAEVADLAVNLVAVVLGLVAVAVRRAWQAAS
;
A
#
# COMPACT_ATOMS: atom_id res chain seq x y z
N MET A 1 -16.16 -10.28 -11.81
CA MET A 1 -15.56 -9.57 -10.66
C MET A 1 -15.84 -8.08 -10.85
N ASP A 2 -16.27 -7.35 -9.82
CA ASP A 2 -16.56 -5.92 -9.96
C ASP A 2 -15.28 -5.10 -10.24
N ARG A 3 -15.43 -3.88 -10.81
CA ARG A 3 -14.33 -3.01 -11.21
C ARG A 3 -13.41 -2.66 -10.05
N ASP A 4 -13.96 -2.38 -8.87
CA ASP A 4 -13.17 -1.95 -7.71
C ASP A 4 -12.29 -3.09 -7.17
N ARG A 5 -12.80 -4.34 -7.17
CA ARG A 5 -11.99 -5.52 -6.83
C ARG A 5 -10.88 -5.75 -7.84
N VAL A 6 -11.15 -5.61 -9.14
CA VAL A 6 -10.11 -5.70 -10.19
C VAL A 6 -9.02 -4.65 -9.95
N MET A 7 -9.40 -3.40 -9.72
CA MET A 7 -8.45 -2.32 -9.45
C MET A 7 -7.64 -2.57 -8.18
N THR A 8 -8.29 -3.04 -7.11
CA THR A 8 -7.63 -3.36 -5.84
C THR A 8 -6.61 -4.47 -6.04
N LEU A 9 -6.98 -5.57 -6.69
CA LEU A 9 -6.09 -6.69 -6.94
C LEU A 9 -4.94 -6.32 -7.88
N ALA A 10 -5.22 -5.57 -8.95
CA ALA A 10 -4.19 -5.05 -9.84
C ALA A 10 -3.21 -4.14 -9.10
N TRP A 11 -3.71 -3.29 -8.19
CA TRP A 11 -2.86 -2.43 -7.39
C TRP A 11 -2.04 -3.21 -6.37
N MET A 12 -2.62 -4.20 -5.68
CA MET A 12 -1.91 -5.13 -4.80
C MET A 12 -0.78 -5.84 -5.56
N ALA A 13 -1.06 -6.33 -6.76
CA ALA A 13 -0.05 -6.95 -7.62
C ALA A 13 1.06 -5.95 -8.01
N ALA A 14 0.70 -4.72 -8.39
CA ALA A 14 1.68 -3.69 -8.72
C ALA A 14 2.61 -3.38 -7.53
N ILE A 15 2.04 -3.14 -6.33
CA ILE A 15 2.86 -2.85 -5.15
C ILE A 15 3.71 -4.05 -4.73
N GLY A 16 3.17 -5.27 -4.84
CA GLY A 16 3.88 -6.50 -4.52
C GLY A 16 5.04 -6.75 -5.47
N VAL A 17 4.78 -6.75 -6.79
CA VAL A 17 5.83 -6.96 -7.80
C VAL A 17 6.92 -5.90 -7.67
N GLY A 18 6.57 -4.62 -7.63
CA GLY A 18 7.59 -3.57 -7.51
C GLY A 18 8.37 -3.62 -6.19
N GLY A 19 7.75 -4.06 -5.09
CA GLY A 19 8.45 -4.23 -3.80
C GLY A 19 9.49 -5.36 -3.83
N LEU A 20 9.32 -6.33 -4.73
CA LEU A 20 10.20 -7.50 -4.86
C LEU A 20 11.25 -7.37 -5.98
N LEU A 21 11.16 -6.34 -6.81
CA LEU A 21 12.14 -6.12 -7.89
C LEU A 21 13.53 -5.79 -7.32
N PRO A 22 14.60 -6.28 -7.97
CA PRO A 22 15.95 -5.85 -7.64
C PRO A 22 16.15 -4.37 -7.99
N PRO A 23 17.19 -3.73 -7.44
CA PRO A 23 17.59 -2.38 -7.85
C PRO A 23 17.75 -2.30 -9.37
N LEU A 24 17.19 -1.26 -9.98
CA LEU A 24 17.19 -1.01 -11.41
C LEU A 24 18.24 0.05 -11.77
N GLY A 25 19.02 -0.25 -12.82
CA GLY A 25 19.94 0.69 -13.44
C GLY A 25 21.22 0.96 -12.64
N PRO A 26 22.17 1.69 -13.25
CA PRO A 26 23.49 1.97 -12.66
C PRO A 26 23.42 2.90 -11.44
N SER A 27 22.32 3.63 -11.25
CA SER A 27 22.05 4.45 -10.06
C SER A 27 21.55 3.64 -8.87
N GLY A 28 21.29 2.32 -9.04
CA GLY A 28 20.74 1.48 -7.99
C GLY A 28 19.36 1.93 -7.53
N PHE A 29 18.54 2.53 -8.42
CA PHE A 29 17.19 2.92 -8.05
C PHE A 29 16.44 1.70 -7.56
N GLN A 30 15.96 1.75 -6.33
CA GLN A 30 15.37 0.61 -5.68
C GLN A 30 13.85 0.83 -5.59
N PRO A 31 13.03 0.19 -6.45
CA PRO A 31 11.57 0.30 -6.36
C PRO A 31 11.12 -0.20 -4.97
N GLY A 32 10.16 0.42 -4.29
CA GLY A 32 9.91 0.05 -2.88
C GLY A 32 10.74 0.79 -1.85
N GLY A 33 11.21 2.01 -2.14
CA GLY A 33 11.66 2.93 -1.09
C GLY A 33 10.49 3.64 -0.39
N THR A 34 10.76 4.50 0.60
CA THR A 34 9.75 5.20 1.43
C THR A 34 8.56 5.79 0.65
N LEU A 35 8.81 6.50 -0.46
CA LEU A 35 7.74 7.11 -1.24
C LEU A 35 6.81 6.07 -1.88
N TYR A 36 7.37 4.93 -2.29
CA TYR A 36 6.62 3.81 -2.85
C TYR A 36 5.68 3.20 -1.80
N HIS A 37 6.18 2.97 -0.58
CA HIS A 37 5.36 2.52 0.54
C HIS A 37 4.25 3.53 0.85
N LEU A 38 4.62 4.81 0.96
CA LEU A 38 3.68 5.88 1.30
C LEU A 38 2.54 6.00 0.29
N VAL A 39 2.85 6.09 -1.01
CA VAL A 39 1.83 6.22 -2.06
C VAL A 39 1.10 4.90 -2.28
N GLY A 40 1.83 3.80 -2.37
CA GLY A 40 1.31 2.46 -2.63
C GLY A 40 0.25 2.05 -1.62
N PHE A 41 0.55 2.17 -0.32
CA PHE A 41 -0.38 1.78 0.73
C PHE A 41 -1.50 2.80 0.93
N SER A 42 -1.27 4.10 0.72
CA SER A 42 -2.35 5.11 0.77
C SER A 42 -3.41 4.82 -0.30
N VAL A 43 -2.98 4.55 -1.54
CA VAL A 43 -3.88 4.21 -2.65
C VAL A 43 -4.57 2.87 -2.39
N LEU A 44 -3.85 1.87 -1.88
CA LEU A 44 -4.43 0.58 -1.52
C LEU A 44 -5.56 0.74 -0.50
N THR A 45 -5.34 1.52 0.56
CA THR A 45 -6.36 1.78 1.60
C THR A 45 -7.58 2.50 1.03
N VAL A 46 -7.40 3.46 0.12
CA VAL A 46 -8.51 4.13 -0.58
C VAL A 46 -9.32 3.14 -1.42
N LEU A 47 -8.65 2.25 -2.17
CA LEU A 47 -9.31 1.24 -3.01
C LEU A 47 -10.08 0.23 -2.16
N LEU A 48 -9.46 -0.33 -1.11
CA LEU A 48 -10.11 -1.26 -0.19
C LEU A 48 -11.33 -0.64 0.49
N SER A 49 -11.27 0.66 0.82
CA SER A 49 -12.39 1.39 1.46
C SER A 49 -13.60 1.61 0.55
N ARG A 50 -13.52 1.27 -0.74
CA ARG A 50 -14.68 1.26 -1.65
C ARG A 50 -15.53 0.01 -1.50
N THR A 51 -14.92 -1.10 -1.09
CA THR A 51 -15.59 -2.41 -0.98
C THR A 51 -15.67 -2.92 0.46
N LEU A 52 -14.89 -2.38 1.39
CA LEU A 52 -14.82 -2.79 2.79
C LEU A 52 -15.11 -1.63 3.75
N PRO A 53 -15.66 -1.92 4.95
CA PRO A 53 -15.68 -0.97 6.06
C PRO A 53 -14.27 -0.48 6.39
N TRP A 54 -14.16 0.79 6.83
CA TRP A 54 -12.87 1.48 7.02
C TRP A 54 -11.88 0.70 7.89
N ALA A 55 -12.33 0.10 8.99
CA ALA A 55 -11.48 -0.67 9.89
C ALA A 55 -10.93 -1.94 9.22
N ARG A 56 -11.74 -2.63 8.41
CA ARG A 56 -11.31 -3.80 7.63
C ARG A 56 -10.36 -3.40 6.50
N ALA A 57 -10.62 -2.28 5.83
CA ALA A 57 -9.72 -1.77 4.81
C ALA A 57 -8.34 -1.44 5.39
N ALA A 58 -8.30 -0.78 6.55
CA ALA A 58 -7.06 -0.48 7.27
C ALA A 58 -6.32 -1.75 7.69
N ALA A 59 -7.01 -2.70 8.30
CA ALA A 59 -6.42 -3.97 8.73
C ALA A 59 -5.86 -4.77 7.55
N VAL A 60 -6.59 -4.88 6.43
CA VAL A 60 -6.12 -5.60 5.23
C VAL A 60 -4.90 -4.90 4.62
N ALA A 61 -4.92 -3.57 4.47
CA ALA A 61 -3.77 -2.83 3.95
C ALA A 61 -2.54 -2.99 4.85
N TRP A 62 -2.73 -2.90 6.18
CA TRP A 62 -1.65 -3.08 7.15
C TRP A 62 -1.05 -4.49 7.11
N LEU A 63 -1.89 -5.53 7.19
CA LEU A 63 -1.45 -6.92 7.16
C LEU A 63 -0.78 -7.27 5.82
N TYR A 64 -1.23 -6.67 4.72
CA TYR A 64 -0.56 -6.83 3.44
C TYR A 64 0.84 -6.23 3.43
N GLY A 65 1.06 -5.09 4.10
CA GLY A 65 2.40 -4.50 4.28
C GLY A 65 3.30 -5.38 5.13
N VAL A 66 2.79 -5.89 6.25
CA VAL A 66 3.51 -6.86 7.10
C VAL A 66 3.90 -8.12 6.31
N LEU A 67 2.98 -8.65 5.51
CA LEU A 67 3.25 -9.80 4.65
C LEU A 67 4.33 -9.48 3.61
N LEU A 68 4.25 -8.33 2.95
CA LEU A 68 5.20 -7.93 1.91
C LEU A 68 6.63 -7.81 2.47
N GLU A 69 6.81 -7.15 3.61
CA GLU A 69 8.09 -7.08 4.33
C GLU A 69 8.60 -8.47 4.71
N GLY A 70 7.72 -9.32 5.24
CA GLY A 70 8.04 -10.70 5.55
C GLY A 70 8.53 -11.49 4.32
N VAL A 71 7.91 -11.26 3.15
CA VAL A 71 8.34 -11.86 1.89
C VAL A 71 9.67 -11.27 1.42
N GLN A 72 9.90 -9.96 1.55
CA GLN A 72 11.15 -9.29 1.19
C GLN A 72 12.35 -9.82 1.96
N ALA A 73 12.18 -10.28 3.21
CA ALA A 73 13.24 -10.91 4.00
C ALA A 73 13.87 -12.17 3.35
N PHE A 74 13.20 -12.79 2.37
CA PHE A 74 13.72 -13.97 1.66
C PHE A 74 14.53 -13.64 0.40
N PHE A 75 14.66 -12.36 0.02
CA PHE A 75 15.39 -11.96 -1.17
C PHE A 75 16.76 -11.38 -0.81
N PRO A 76 17.87 -11.82 -1.44
CA PRO A 76 19.23 -11.43 -1.02
C PRO A 76 19.56 -9.94 -1.23
N TYR A 77 18.76 -9.24 -2.03
CA TYR A 77 18.89 -7.82 -2.33
C TYR A 77 17.82 -6.97 -1.63
N ARG A 78 17.05 -7.56 -0.68
CA ARG A 78 16.07 -6.87 0.17
C ARG A 78 16.16 -7.34 1.60
N GLY A 79 15.90 -6.43 2.53
CA GLY A 79 15.64 -6.75 3.92
C GLY A 79 14.19 -6.47 4.26
N ALA A 80 13.68 -7.10 5.31
CA ALA A 80 12.52 -6.57 6.01
C ALA A 80 12.96 -5.38 6.86
N GLU A 81 12.31 -4.23 6.69
CA GLU A 81 12.66 -3.00 7.40
C GLU A 81 11.52 -2.55 8.30
N VAL A 82 11.78 -2.44 9.60
CA VAL A 82 10.79 -1.91 10.56
C VAL A 82 10.40 -0.47 10.21
N ALA A 83 11.31 0.29 9.59
CA ALA A 83 11.03 1.63 9.08
C ALA A 83 9.94 1.60 8.00
N ASP A 84 9.97 0.64 7.08
CA ASP A 84 8.97 0.52 6.01
C ASP A 84 7.60 0.08 6.57
N LEU A 85 7.58 -0.73 7.63
CA LEU A 85 6.36 -0.96 8.40
C LEU A 85 5.81 0.34 9.00
N ALA A 86 6.62 1.20 9.61
CA ALA A 86 6.13 2.48 10.12
C ALA A 86 5.56 3.37 8.99
N VAL A 87 6.21 3.39 7.82
CA VAL A 87 5.74 4.13 6.63
C VAL A 87 4.42 3.57 6.12
N ASN A 88 4.26 2.24 6.07
CA ASN A 88 3.00 1.59 5.69
C ASN A 88 1.86 2.00 6.64
N LEU A 89 2.12 2.09 7.95
CA LEU A 89 1.11 2.52 8.92
C LEU A 89 0.67 3.97 8.68
N VAL A 90 1.64 4.86 8.45
CA VAL A 90 1.37 6.27 8.10
C VAL A 90 0.55 6.34 6.81
N ALA A 91 0.92 5.57 5.79
CA ALA A 91 0.20 5.50 4.52
C ALA A 91 -1.25 5.05 4.68
N VAL A 92 -1.50 4.03 5.52
CA VAL A 92 -2.86 3.57 5.83
C VAL A 92 -3.68 4.71 6.46
N VAL A 93 -3.11 5.44 7.42
CA VAL A 93 -3.78 6.59 8.04
C VAL A 93 -4.09 7.66 7.00
N LEU A 94 -3.14 8.02 6.13
CA LEU A 94 -3.34 9.01 5.07
C LEU A 94 -4.45 8.57 4.09
N GLY A 95 -4.47 7.29 3.70
CA GLY A 95 -5.53 6.73 2.86
C GLY A 95 -6.91 6.83 3.51
N LEU A 96 -7.02 6.56 4.82
CA LEU A 96 -8.27 6.73 5.56
C LEU A 96 -8.69 8.20 5.65
N VAL A 97 -7.75 9.12 5.89
CA VAL A 97 -8.02 10.57 5.91
C VAL A 97 -8.56 11.02 4.55
N ALA A 98 -7.96 10.59 3.44
CA ALA A 98 -8.45 10.92 2.11
C ALA A 98 -9.89 10.42 1.88
N VAL A 99 -10.22 9.21 2.36
CA VAL A 99 -11.58 8.67 2.30
C VAL A 99 -12.55 9.50 3.14
N ALA A 100 -12.15 9.89 4.36
CA ALA A 100 -12.98 10.69 5.25
C ALA A 100 -13.26 12.08 4.67
N VAL A 101 -12.24 12.77 4.16
CA VAL A 101 -12.37 14.09 3.49
C VAL A 101 -13.32 14.00 2.30
N ARG A 102 -13.17 12.98 1.44
CA ARG A 102 -14.06 12.78 0.29
C ARG A 102 -15.53 12.61 0.73
N ARG A 103 -15.78 11.80 1.76
CA ARG A 103 -17.13 11.56 2.28
C ARG A 103 -17.74 12.82 2.90
N ALA A 104 -16.95 13.58 3.65
CA ALA A 104 -17.38 14.85 4.24
C ALA A 104 -17.76 15.87 3.15
N TRP A 105 -16.95 15.97 2.09
CA TRP A 105 -17.24 16.83 0.94
C TRP A 105 -18.56 16.45 0.25
N GLN A 106 -18.78 15.16 0.02
CA GLN A 106 -20.02 14.65 -0.60
C GLN A 106 -21.27 14.87 0.25
N ALA A 107 -21.13 14.94 1.58
CA ALA A 107 -22.26 15.22 2.47
C ALA A 107 -22.59 16.72 2.56
N ALA A 108 -21.66 17.59 2.16
CA ALA A 108 -21.82 19.05 2.18
C ALA A 108 -22.31 19.63 0.84
N SER A 109 -22.31 18.81 -0.23
CA SER A 109 -22.78 19.15 -1.59
C SER A 109 -24.19 18.64 -1.83
#